data_AF-A0A7R7XFC6-F1
#
_entry.id   AF-A0A7R7XFC6-F1
#
_cell.length_a   1.000
_cell.length_b   1.000
_cell.length_c   1.000
_cell.angle_alpha   90.00
_cell.angle_beta   90.00
_cell.angle_gamma   90.00
#
_symmetry.space_group_name_H-M   'P 1'
#
loop_
_entity.id
_entity.type
_entity.pdbx_description
1 polymer ?
#
loop_
_entity_poly.entity_id
_entity_poly.type
_entity_poly.pdbx_seq_one_letter_code
_entity_poly.pdbx_strand_id
1 'polypeptide(L)'
;MASETPSPAKQCPSQVNFTIGWICVLQKEYRAALAILDETYDHVALARGEGDRNHYVFGRVGEHYVVINLPPSGWHGRIRASTIASDMRSSFPRMRFVLIVGIAGGAPSPKEDVRLGDVVLGTQVVPWNTGKWTQHGFQRTGMTRAPPRELLEAITFFDQRLWSPDTLLLSKSIDDIASKAPTGAGFARPTKDRLYKPGFAHTESICDCLQAESGLPGQLCWRDRRDGEPVRVFQGAIGSDDVVMKNSQTRDAIAQRENVLCFEMEADGVMDIMPCLPVRGISDYADEHKNDDWQLYAALTAAICGRELLLSISRGVVARFPLTLTGDLVDRYMKGAFSRPNSFPGSETERLRQNRDTLIERRDFLRELVIPGIRQKQRTLRDDSPELRDEVQRLKDAQKILKEHLQDLKDILNDHCDLDSSPDPAIREEYQSLKTQLQRDLEAIESFASITGGTLKNTGHMLTHLSKVCKNQSMNVAGTVFVSISTLLGRTMNLWRSSRLPPEAMWEWVSSKTRRIRGSGDVTESIHLV
;
A
#
# COMPACT_ATOMS: atom_id res chain seq x y z
N MET A 1 -21.96 41.32 -8.72
CA MET A 1 -20.98 40.23 -8.58
C MET A 1 -21.38 39.44 -7.35
N ALA A 2 -22.06 38.31 -7.54
CA ALA A 2 -22.38 37.42 -6.44
C ALA A 2 -21.08 36.72 -6.04
N SER A 3 -20.64 36.91 -4.79
CA SER A 3 -19.53 36.16 -4.21
C SER A 3 -19.96 34.70 -4.09
N GLU A 4 -19.42 33.84 -4.95
CA GLU A 4 -19.52 32.39 -4.75
C GLU A 4 -18.88 32.05 -3.41
N THR A 5 -19.70 31.70 -2.43
CA THR A 5 -19.25 31.05 -1.21
C THR A 5 -18.52 29.78 -1.59
N PRO A 6 -17.27 29.54 -1.13
CA PRO A 6 -16.54 28.33 -1.46
C PRO A 6 -17.35 27.12 -0.99
N SER A 7 -17.59 26.18 -1.91
CA SER A 7 -18.23 24.90 -1.59
C SER A 7 -17.47 24.25 -0.42
N PRO A 8 -18.16 23.68 0.59
CA PRO A 8 -17.49 23.07 1.73
C PRO A 8 -16.49 22.02 1.22
N ALA A 9 -15.23 22.11 1.68
CA ALA A 9 -14.19 21.16 1.33
C ALA A 9 -14.70 19.74 1.61
N LYS A 10 -14.72 18.88 0.59
CA LYS A 10 -15.14 17.48 0.76
C LYS A 10 -14.23 16.82 1.79
N GLN A 11 -14.83 16.23 2.81
CA GLN A 11 -14.11 15.55 3.88
C GLN A 11 -13.23 14.43 3.29
N CYS A 12 -11.94 14.43 3.64
CA CYS A 12 -11.01 13.40 3.18
C CYS A 12 -11.46 12.03 3.69
N PRO A 13 -11.49 10.98 2.83
CA PRO A 13 -11.68 9.61 3.30
C PRO A 13 -10.63 9.21 4.33
N SER A 14 -11.01 8.32 5.24
CA SER A 14 -10.06 7.69 6.18
C SER A 14 -8.88 7.07 5.44
N GLN A 15 -7.68 7.16 6.04
CA GLN A 15 -6.42 6.68 5.47
C GLN A 15 -6.49 5.20 5.07
N VAL A 16 -7.26 4.39 5.80
CA VAL A 16 -7.39 2.95 5.52
C VAL A 16 -8.22 2.65 4.26
N ASN A 17 -8.95 3.63 3.71
CA ASN A 17 -9.72 3.46 2.47
C ASN A 17 -8.83 3.53 1.21
N PHE A 18 -7.64 4.09 1.33
CA PHE A 18 -6.68 4.16 0.23
C PHE A 18 -6.02 2.79 0.05
N THR A 19 -6.42 2.12 -1.03
CA THR A 19 -6.05 0.72 -1.30
C THR A 19 -5.14 0.57 -2.51
N ILE A 20 -4.89 1.65 -3.25
CA ILE A 20 -4.07 1.66 -4.45
C ILE A 20 -3.01 2.73 -4.30
N GLY A 21 -1.75 2.36 -4.43
CA GLY A 21 -0.66 3.31 -4.55
C GLY A 21 -0.34 3.61 -6.00
N TRP A 22 0.15 4.80 -6.25
CA TRP A 22 0.56 5.27 -7.56
C TRP A 22 1.95 5.88 -7.45
N ILE A 23 2.94 5.17 -7.96
CA ILE A 23 4.34 5.55 -7.84
C ILE A 23 4.76 6.33 -9.08
N CYS A 24 5.16 7.58 -8.85
CA CYS A 24 5.82 8.45 -9.80
C CYS A 24 7.27 8.66 -9.37
N VAL A 25 8.19 8.73 -10.33
CA VAL A 25 9.63 8.87 -10.08
C VAL A 25 10.12 10.24 -10.57
N LEU A 26 9.49 10.78 -11.61
CA LEU A 26 9.85 12.05 -12.22
C LEU A 26 8.73 13.07 -12.08
N GLN A 27 9.09 14.37 -12.04
CA GLN A 27 8.12 15.46 -11.87
C GLN A 27 7.04 15.47 -12.97
N LYS A 28 7.41 15.14 -14.22
CA LYS A 28 6.48 15.03 -15.36
C LYS A 28 5.47 13.89 -15.20
N GLU A 29 5.89 12.77 -14.63
CA GLU A 29 5.02 11.62 -14.31
C GLU A 29 4.04 12.01 -13.20
N TYR A 30 4.54 12.70 -12.18
CA TYR A 30 3.72 13.24 -11.10
C TYR A 30 2.67 14.23 -11.61
N ARG A 31 3.05 15.17 -12.49
CA ARG A 31 2.10 16.11 -13.12
C ARG A 31 1.01 15.38 -13.92
N ALA A 32 1.39 14.36 -14.69
CA ALA A 32 0.43 13.53 -15.43
C ALA A 32 -0.51 12.78 -14.47
N ALA A 33 0.01 12.20 -13.39
CA ALA A 33 -0.77 11.50 -12.39
C ALA A 33 -1.80 12.40 -11.68
N LEU A 34 -1.44 13.66 -11.41
CA LEU A 34 -2.40 14.61 -10.85
C LEU A 34 -3.49 15.00 -11.84
N ALA A 35 -3.18 15.07 -13.12
CA ALA A 35 -4.13 15.46 -14.17
C ALA A 35 -5.24 14.42 -14.40
N ILE A 36 -5.01 13.16 -14.03
CA ILE A 36 -5.98 12.06 -14.25
C ILE A 36 -6.97 11.84 -13.09
N LEU A 37 -6.79 12.55 -11.97
CA LEU A 37 -7.65 12.39 -10.79
C LEU A 37 -9.03 13.04 -11.03
N ASP A 38 -10.08 12.34 -10.62
CA ASP A 38 -11.43 12.90 -10.61
C ASP A 38 -11.62 13.86 -9.43
N GLU A 39 -10.97 13.55 -8.29
CA GLU A 39 -10.97 14.36 -7.07
C GLU A 39 -9.61 14.29 -6.38
N THR A 40 -9.22 15.40 -5.74
CA THR A 40 -8.07 15.50 -4.85
C THR A 40 -8.55 15.85 -3.45
N TYR A 41 -7.96 15.22 -2.44
CA TYR A 41 -8.29 15.45 -1.03
C TYR A 41 -7.15 16.16 -0.30
N ASP A 42 -7.52 16.93 0.71
CA ASP A 42 -6.56 17.52 1.64
C ASP A 42 -5.93 16.42 2.52
N HIS A 43 -4.63 16.54 2.76
CA HIS A 43 -3.78 15.54 3.43
C HIS A 43 -3.17 16.08 4.73
N VAL A 44 -3.66 17.22 5.24
CA VAL A 44 -3.20 17.85 6.49
C VAL A 44 -3.18 16.88 7.68
N ALA A 45 -4.05 15.87 7.70
CA ALA A 45 -4.19 14.90 8.79
C ALA A 45 -3.44 13.57 8.57
N LEU A 46 -2.55 13.45 7.58
CA LEU A 46 -1.87 12.17 7.28
C LEU A 46 -0.96 11.72 8.45
N ALA A 47 -1.29 10.56 9.01
CA ALA A 47 -0.45 9.87 9.99
C ALA A 47 0.45 8.85 9.32
N ARG A 48 1.67 9.27 8.99
CA ARG A 48 2.68 8.44 8.31
C ARG A 48 3.11 7.24 9.15
N GLY A 49 3.59 6.19 8.50
CA GLY A 49 4.34 5.11 9.15
C GLY A 49 5.68 5.62 9.71
N GLU A 50 6.21 4.94 10.71
CA GLU A 50 7.52 5.27 11.28
C GLU A 50 8.61 5.24 10.20
N GLY A 51 9.39 6.32 10.12
CA GLY A 51 10.48 6.48 9.17
C GLY A 51 10.07 6.95 7.77
N ASP A 52 8.77 7.00 7.44
CA ASP A 52 8.31 7.50 6.14
C ASP A 52 8.50 9.01 6.04
N ARG A 53 9.24 9.42 5.00
CA ARG A 53 9.56 10.83 4.69
C ARG A 53 8.92 11.32 3.40
N ASN A 54 8.10 10.50 2.75
CA ASN A 54 7.45 10.87 1.52
C ASN A 54 6.31 11.86 1.76
N HIS A 55 6.05 12.63 0.73
CA HIS A 55 4.84 13.44 0.63
C HIS A 55 3.89 12.75 -0.34
N TYR A 56 2.59 12.91 -0.08
CA TYR A 56 1.56 12.21 -0.83
C TYR A 56 0.44 13.16 -1.21
N VAL A 57 -0.15 12.89 -2.36
CA VAL A 57 -1.44 13.43 -2.75
C VAL A 57 -2.48 12.33 -2.71
N PHE A 58 -3.60 12.63 -2.08
CA PHE A 58 -4.71 11.71 -1.93
C PHE A 58 -5.73 12.07 -2.99
N GLY A 59 -6.23 11.07 -3.72
CA GLY A 59 -7.22 11.34 -4.73
C GLY A 59 -8.10 10.14 -5.05
N ARG A 60 -8.94 10.34 -6.05
CA ARG A 60 -9.92 9.36 -6.50
C ARG A 60 -9.88 9.20 -8.01
N VAL A 61 -9.94 7.95 -8.47
CA VAL A 61 -10.13 7.56 -9.87
C VAL A 61 -11.30 6.59 -9.95
N GLY A 62 -12.40 7.03 -10.55
CA GLY A 62 -13.67 6.32 -10.52
C GLY A 62 -14.08 6.03 -9.08
N GLU A 63 -14.26 4.77 -8.75
CA GLU A 63 -14.60 4.35 -7.39
C GLU A 63 -13.37 4.16 -6.48
N HIS A 64 -12.15 4.24 -7.01
CA HIS A 64 -10.94 3.86 -6.29
C HIS A 64 -10.27 5.04 -5.60
N TYR A 65 -9.88 4.85 -4.34
CA TYR A 65 -9.04 5.80 -3.62
C TYR A 65 -7.57 5.48 -3.84
N VAL A 66 -6.85 6.46 -4.39
CA VAL A 66 -5.48 6.35 -4.85
C VAL A 66 -4.58 7.30 -4.05
N VAL A 67 -3.38 6.84 -3.70
CA VAL A 67 -2.33 7.68 -3.12
C VAL A 67 -1.17 7.80 -4.09
N ILE A 68 -0.81 9.03 -4.45
CA ILE A 68 0.31 9.35 -5.33
C ILE A 68 1.46 9.90 -4.49
N ASN A 69 2.70 9.42 -4.63
CA ASN A 69 3.85 10.09 -4.02
C ASN A 69 4.26 11.34 -4.79
N LEU A 70 4.76 12.33 -4.06
CA LEU A 70 5.55 13.41 -4.64
C LEU A 70 7.01 12.92 -4.81
N PRO A 71 7.51 12.75 -6.04
CA PRO A 71 8.90 12.37 -6.25
C PRO A 71 9.85 13.52 -5.89
N PRO A 72 10.90 13.29 -5.08
CA PRO A 72 11.95 14.29 -4.87
C PRO A 72 12.71 14.56 -6.19
N SER A 73 13.12 15.81 -6.41
CA SER A 73 13.88 16.17 -7.60
C SER A 73 15.22 15.40 -7.66
N GLY A 74 15.53 14.80 -8.81
CA GLY A 74 16.76 14.04 -9.03
C GLY A 74 16.80 12.67 -8.33
N TRP A 75 15.71 12.21 -7.71
CA TRP A 75 15.62 10.88 -7.12
C TRP A 75 14.96 9.90 -8.09
N HIS A 76 15.76 9.00 -8.67
CA HIS A 76 15.27 7.95 -9.57
C HIS A 76 16.07 6.64 -9.39
N GLY A 77 15.64 5.57 -10.07
CA GLY A 77 16.25 4.25 -9.98
C GLY A 77 15.64 3.33 -8.91
N ARG A 78 16.05 2.06 -8.96
CA ARG A 78 15.39 0.92 -8.31
C ARG A 78 15.30 1.05 -6.81
N ILE A 79 16.40 1.41 -6.16
CA ILE A 79 16.47 1.53 -4.69
C ILE A 79 15.50 2.60 -4.20
N ARG A 80 15.44 3.76 -4.87
CA ARG A 80 14.59 4.88 -4.46
C ARG A 80 13.11 4.54 -4.63
N ALA A 81 12.74 3.92 -5.75
CA ALA A 81 11.38 3.45 -5.98
C ALA A 81 10.96 2.38 -4.94
N SER A 82 11.86 1.48 -4.57
CA SER A 82 11.63 0.48 -3.52
C SER A 82 11.41 1.12 -2.15
N THR A 83 12.18 2.16 -1.82
CA THR A 83 11.98 2.94 -0.59
C THR A 83 10.60 3.60 -0.57
N ILE A 84 10.21 4.28 -1.66
CA ILE A 84 8.87 4.89 -1.79
C ILE A 84 7.77 3.83 -1.59
N ALA A 85 7.89 2.68 -2.23
CA ALA A 85 6.93 1.59 -2.08
C ALA A 85 6.86 1.08 -0.64
N SER A 86 8.01 0.91 0.02
CA SER A 86 8.09 0.41 1.40
C SER A 86 7.45 1.38 2.40
N ASP A 87 7.64 2.66 2.19
CA ASP A 87 7.09 3.74 3.00
C ASP A 87 5.59 3.95 2.74
N MET A 88 5.15 3.90 1.47
CA MET A 88 3.72 3.84 1.14
C MET A 88 3.06 2.67 1.85
N ARG A 89 3.69 1.50 1.84
CA ARG A 89 3.12 0.29 2.45
C ARG A 89 2.96 0.45 3.97
N SER A 90 3.91 1.09 4.65
CA SER A 90 3.83 1.30 6.10
C SER A 90 2.86 2.40 6.50
N SER A 91 2.68 3.42 5.66
CA SER A 91 1.67 4.47 5.86
C SER A 91 0.27 3.98 5.52
N PHE A 92 0.09 3.14 4.50
CA PHE A 92 -1.22 2.71 4.00
C PHE A 92 -1.34 1.18 4.11
N PRO A 93 -1.62 0.63 5.31
CA PRO A 93 -1.49 -0.80 5.54
C PRO A 93 -2.61 -1.63 4.91
N ARG A 94 -3.65 -1.01 4.32
CA ARG A 94 -4.67 -1.69 3.51
C ARG A 94 -4.35 -1.67 2.02
N MET A 95 -3.24 -1.07 1.60
CA MET A 95 -2.84 -1.01 0.20
C MET A 95 -2.65 -2.41 -0.38
N ARG A 96 -3.33 -2.65 -1.51
CA ARG A 96 -3.42 -3.94 -2.19
C ARG A 96 -2.33 -4.11 -3.23
N PHE A 97 -2.11 -3.07 -4.02
CA PHE A 97 -1.08 -3.04 -5.04
C PHE A 97 -0.68 -1.58 -5.33
N VAL A 98 0.41 -1.43 -6.06
CA VAL A 98 0.82 -0.16 -6.64
C VAL A 98 0.78 -0.23 -8.17
N LEU A 99 0.42 0.88 -8.80
CA LEU A 99 0.78 1.13 -10.20
C LEU A 99 2.08 1.93 -10.19
N ILE A 100 3.12 1.45 -10.88
CA ILE A 100 4.29 2.29 -11.16
C ILE A 100 4.13 2.86 -12.56
N VAL A 101 3.78 4.15 -12.60
CA VAL A 101 3.35 4.80 -13.83
C VAL A 101 4.35 5.87 -14.21
N GLY A 102 4.93 5.72 -15.39
CA GLY A 102 5.96 6.65 -15.83
C GLY A 102 6.40 6.41 -17.25
N ILE A 103 7.59 6.91 -17.58
CA ILE A 103 8.14 6.80 -18.94
C ILE A 103 9.15 5.66 -19.06
N ALA A 104 9.39 5.20 -20.29
CA ALA A 104 10.41 4.22 -20.63
C ALA A 104 10.98 4.48 -22.04
N GLY A 105 12.14 3.88 -22.33
CA GLY A 105 12.68 3.82 -23.67
C GLY A 105 12.18 2.57 -24.40
N GLY A 106 11.58 2.72 -25.57
CA GLY A 106 11.00 1.63 -26.36
C GLY A 106 12.05 0.78 -27.07
N ALA A 107 11.71 -0.48 -27.32
CA ALA A 107 12.51 -1.43 -28.10
C ALA A 107 11.68 -1.92 -29.31
N PRO A 108 11.66 -1.17 -30.42
CA PRO A 108 10.89 -1.54 -31.60
C PRO A 108 11.46 -2.80 -32.24
N SER A 109 10.59 -3.68 -32.71
CA SER A 109 10.97 -4.88 -33.46
C SER A 109 10.02 -5.11 -34.65
N PRO A 110 10.39 -5.97 -35.63
CA PRO A 110 9.47 -6.32 -36.71
C PRO A 110 8.18 -6.99 -36.24
N LYS A 111 8.20 -7.64 -35.06
CA LYS A 111 7.03 -8.31 -34.46
C LYS A 111 6.15 -7.31 -33.72
N GLU A 112 6.78 -6.50 -32.89
CA GLU A 112 6.14 -5.48 -32.05
C GLU A 112 6.78 -4.14 -32.37
N ASP A 113 6.14 -3.37 -33.25
CA ASP A 113 6.53 -2.01 -33.56
C ASP A 113 6.08 -1.13 -32.38
N VAL A 114 6.95 -0.84 -31.43
CA VAL A 114 6.65 0.09 -30.31
C VAL A 114 7.04 1.50 -30.75
N ARG A 115 6.16 2.50 -30.56
CA ARG A 115 6.38 3.89 -30.99
C ARG A 115 6.31 4.90 -29.84
N LEU A 116 6.83 6.10 -30.07
CA LEU A 116 6.76 7.18 -29.08
C LEU A 116 5.30 7.54 -28.78
N GLY A 117 4.99 7.69 -27.49
CA GLY A 117 3.65 7.91 -26.98
C GLY A 117 2.81 6.65 -26.76
N ASP A 118 3.20 5.49 -27.31
CA ASP A 118 2.59 4.20 -26.97
C ASP A 118 2.79 3.87 -25.50
N VAL A 119 2.02 2.90 -25.00
CA VAL A 119 2.11 2.43 -23.61
C VAL A 119 2.36 0.94 -23.56
N VAL A 120 3.31 0.51 -22.71
CA VAL A 120 3.56 -0.90 -22.40
C VAL A 120 3.05 -1.20 -20.99
N LEU A 121 2.18 -2.20 -20.88
CA LEU A 121 1.76 -2.81 -19.63
C LEU A 121 2.68 -4.00 -19.34
N GLY A 122 3.42 -3.91 -18.23
CA GLY A 122 4.44 -4.88 -17.86
C GLY A 122 3.83 -6.18 -17.33
N THR A 123 3.55 -7.14 -18.22
CA THR A 123 3.11 -8.50 -17.84
C THR A 123 4.27 -9.33 -17.28
N GLN A 124 5.50 -8.92 -17.59
CA GLN A 124 6.73 -9.45 -17.01
C GLN A 124 7.74 -8.31 -16.80
N VAL A 125 8.58 -8.45 -15.78
CA VAL A 125 9.68 -7.53 -15.48
C VAL A 125 10.98 -8.34 -15.45
N VAL A 126 11.88 -8.02 -16.37
CA VAL A 126 13.13 -8.73 -16.60
C VAL A 126 14.30 -7.87 -16.08
N PRO A 127 15.00 -8.31 -15.01
CA PRO A 127 16.22 -7.66 -14.56
C PRO A 127 17.38 -7.94 -15.52
N TRP A 128 17.44 -7.17 -16.61
CA TRP A 128 18.23 -7.50 -17.79
C TRP A 128 19.75 -7.38 -17.58
N ASN A 129 20.19 -6.55 -16.62
CA ASN A 129 21.59 -6.34 -16.29
C ASN A 129 22.01 -7.00 -14.96
N THR A 130 21.09 -7.71 -14.29
CA THR A 130 21.40 -8.45 -13.08
C THR A 130 21.94 -9.84 -13.43
N GLY A 131 23.25 -10.02 -13.29
CA GLY A 131 23.93 -11.24 -13.71
C GLY A 131 25.41 -11.26 -13.34
N LYS A 132 26.15 -12.18 -13.94
CA LYS A 132 27.58 -12.40 -13.71
C LYS A 132 28.36 -12.39 -15.02
N TRP A 133 29.50 -11.71 -15.02
CA TRP A 133 30.45 -11.75 -16.13
C TRP A 133 31.32 -12.99 -16.02
N THR A 134 31.40 -13.75 -17.11
CA THR A 134 32.22 -14.96 -17.22
C THR A 134 33.16 -14.84 -18.42
N GLN A 135 34.11 -15.77 -18.55
CA GLN A 135 34.94 -15.89 -19.75
C GLN A 135 34.14 -16.12 -21.05
N HIS A 136 32.87 -16.50 -20.94
CA HIS A 136 31.94 -16.72 -22.05
C HIS A 136 30.95 -15.56 -22.24
N GLY A 137 31.17 -14.43 -21.55
CA GLY A 137 30.30 -13.25 -21.57
C GLY A 137 29.37 -13.15 -20.36
N PHE A 138 28.41 -12.23 -20.45
CA PHE A 138 27.45 -11.95 -19.39
C PHE A 138 26.35 -13.02 -19.32
N GLN A 139 26.19 -13.62 -18.14
CA GLN A 139 25.11 -14.55 -17.84
C GLN A 139 24.10 -13.87 -16.92
N ARG A 140 22.88 -13.64 -17.42
CA ARG A 140 21.76 -13.13 -16.61
C ARG A 140 21.38 -14.14 -15.53
N THR A 141 21.28 -13.68 -14.28
CA THR A 141 20.87 -14.51 -13.12
C THR A 141 19.70 -13.94 -12.35
N GLY A 142 19.29 -12.69 -12.63
CA GLY A 142 18.14 -12.08 -11.99
C GLY A 142 16.84 -12.84 -12.28
N MET A 143 15.90 -12.82 -11.35
CA MET A 143 14.62 -13.51 -11.51
C MET A 143 13.63 -12.62 -12.26
N THR A 144 13.04 -13.14 -13.33
CA THR A 144 11.92 -12.47 -14.00
C THR A 144 10.70 -12.47 -13.07
N ARG A 145 10.12 -11.31 -12.81
CA ARG A 145 8.91 -11.16 -11.98
C ARG A 145 7.69 -10.93 -12.87
N ALA A 146 6.52 -11.25 -12.36
CA ALA A 146 5.24 -10.99 -13.03
C ALA A 146 4.27 -10.34 -12.04
N PRO A 147 3.38 -9.43 -12.49
CA PRO A 147 2.27 -8.95 -11.66
C PRO A 147 1.44 -10.11 -11.11
N PRO A 148 0.75 -9.93 -9.97
CA PRO A 148 -0.20 -10.93 -9.48
C PRO A 148 -1.30 -11.19 -10.52
N ARG A 149 -1.90 -12.38 -10.45
CA ARG A 149 -2.95 -12.82 -11.37
C ARG A 149 -4.06 -11.78 -11.52
N GLU A 150 -4.48 -11.16 -10.43
CA GLU A 150 -5.57 -10.19 -10.41
C GLU A 150 -5.23 -8.90 -11.19
N LEU A 151 -3.95 -8.49 -11.24
CA LEU A 151 -3.50 -7.38 -12.11
C LEU A 151 -3.49 -7.82 -13.58
N LEU A 152 -3.12 -9.06 -13.88
CA LEU A 152 -3.19 -9.60 -15.25
C LEU A 152 -4.63 -9.72 -15.76
N GLU A 153 -5.57 -10.10 -14.89
CA GLU A 153 -7.01 -10.07 -15.19
C GLU A 153 -7.50 -8.63 -15.43
N ALA A 154 -7.03 -7.65 -14.65
CA ALA A 154 -7.36 -6.24 -14.86
C ALA A 154 -6.88 -5.72 -16.23
N ILE A 155 -5.69 -6.15 -16.68
CA ILE A 155 -5.20 -5.87 -18.05
C ILE A 155 -6.17 -6.44 -19.10
N THR A 156 -6.66 -7.66 -18.90
CA THR A 156 -7.61 -8.30 -19.83
C THR A 156 -8.93 -7.53 -19.91
N PHE A 157 -9.47 -7.06 -18.77
CA PHE A 157 -10.67 -6.20 -18.77
C PHE A 157 -10.43 -4.87 -19.49
N PHE A 158 -9.25 -4.28 -19.31
CA PHE A 158 -8.88 -3.04 -19.99
C PHE A 158 -8.74 -3.24 -21.50
N ASP A 159 -8.08 -4.32 -21.93
CA ASP A 159 -7.92 -4.69 -23.34
C ASP A 159 -9.28 -4.88 -24.03
N GLN A 160 -10.23 -5.54 -23.36
CA GLN A 160 -11.60 -5.69 -23.87
C GLN A 160 -12.30 -4.34 -24.08
N ARG A 161 -12.03 -3.33 -23.24
CA ARG A 161 -12.58 -1.98 -23.43
C ARG A 161 -11.92 -1.25 -24.61
N LEU A 162 -10.62 -1.43 -24.81
CA LEU A 162 -9.89 -0.88 -25.95
C LEU A 162 -10.33 -1.49 -27.29
N TRP A 163 -10.72 -2.77 -27.29
CA TRP A 163 -11.22 -3.46 -28.48
C TRP A 163 -12.53 -2.86 -29.03
N SER A 164 -13.30 -2.16 -28.18
CA SER A 164 -14.61 -1.60 -28.53
C SER A 164 -14.54 -0.06 -28.58
N PRO A 165 -14.46 0.55 -29.77
CA PRO A 165 -14.39 2.01 -29.92
C PRO A 165 -15.56 2.77 -29.28
N ASP A 166 -16.74 2.15 -29.21
CA ASP A 166 -17.92 2.72 -28.54
C ASP A 166 -17.75 2.79 -27.02
N THR A 167 -16.83 2.01 -26.46
CA THR A 167 -16.57 1.91 -25.03
C THR A 167 -15.42 2.81 -24.59
N LEU A 168 -14.30 2.81 -25.32
CA LEU A 168 -13.13 3.61 -24.98
C LEU A 168 -12.34 4.01 -26.22
N LEU A 169 -12.09 5.32 -26.34
CA LEU A 169 -11.09 5.90 -27.22
C LEU A 169 -10.06 6.63 -26.36
N LEU A 170 -8.81 6.16 -26.41
CA LEU A 170 -7.69 6.77 -25.70
C LEU A 170 -7.42 8.18 -26.19
N SER A 171 -7.54 8.45 -27.50
CA SER A 171 -7.40 9.81 -28.04
C SER A 171 -8.35 10.78 -27.38
N LYS A 172 -9.62 10.39 -27.22
CA LYS A 172 -10.63 11.20 -26.53
C LYS A 172 -10.28 11.44 -25.07
N SER A 173 -9.86 10.40 -24.33
CA SER A 173 -9.42 10.57 -22.94
C SER A 173 -8.20 11.50 -22.82
N ILE A 174 -7.26 11.43 -23.77
CA ILE A 174 -6.09 12.32 -23.85
C ILE A 174 -6.54 13.77 -24.06
N ASP A 175 -7.41 14.02 -25.04
CA ASP A 175 -7.90 15.37 -25.34
C ASP A 175 -8.73 15.96 -24.18
N ASP A 176 -9.57 15.14 -23.55
CA ASP A 176 -10.41 15.54 -22.41
C ASP A 176 -9.59 15.95 -21.18
N ILE A 177 -8.46 15.27 -20.93
CA ILE A 177 -7.58 15.58 -19.80
C ILE A 177 -6.62 16.73 -20.16
N ALA A 178 -6.05 16.72 -21.36
CA ALA A 178 -5.15 17.76 -21.81
C ALA A 178 -5.83 19.13 -21.89
N SER A 179 -7.12 19.18 -22.28
CA SER A 179 -7.91 20.43 -22.35
C SER A 179 -8.26 21.02 -20.98
N LYS A 180 -8.32 20.20 -19.93
CA LYS A 180 -8.57 20.62 -18.54
C LYS A 180 -7.29 20.96 -17.78
N ALA A 181 -6.13 20.54 -18.29
CA ALA A 181 -4.86 20.84 -17.68
C ALA A 181 -4.56 22.36 -17.76
N PRO A 182 -3.83 22.94 -16.79
CA PRO A 182 -3.45 24.34 -16.84
C PRO A 182 -2.74 24.69 -18.15
N THR A 183 -3.02 25.87 -18.70
CA THR A 183 -2.35 26.38 -19.90
C THR A 183 -0.82 26.27 -19.72
N GLY A 184 -0.15 25.61 -20.66
CA GLY A 184 1.30 25.38 -20.59
C GLY A 184 1.72 24.11 -19.83
N ALA A 185 0.79 23.21 -19.47
CA ALA A 185 1.11 21.89 -18.90
C ALA A 185 2.01 21.02 -19.81
N GLY A 186 2.06 21.32 -21.11
CA GLY A 186 3.00 20.72 -22.05
C GLY A 186 2.65 19.29 -22.47
N PHE A 187 1.39 18.89 -22.32
CA PHE A 187 0.89 17.57 -22.72
C PHE A 187 0.57 17.44 -24.22
N ALA A 188 0.92 18.42 -25.05
CA ALA A 188 0.68 18.34 -26.48
C ALA A 188 1.49 17.19 -27.10
N ARG A 189 0.86 16.44 -28.00
CA ARG A 189 1.55 15.36 -28.73
C ARG A 189 2.64 15.95 -29.64
N PRO A 190 3.91 15.53 -29.50
CA PRO A 190 4.93 15.91 -30.46
C PRO A 190 4.66 15.28 -31.84
N THR A 191 5.09 15.95 -32.91
CA THR A 191 4.84 15.49 -34.29
C THR A 191 5.92 14.57 -34.84
N LYS A 192 7.07 14.48 -34.18
CA LYS A 192 8.29 13.87 -34.73
C LYS A 192 8.61 12.58 -34.01
N ASP A 193 8.31 11.48 -34.66
CA ASP A 193 8.67 10.14 -34.20
C ASP A 193 9.84 9.59 -35.04
N ARG A 194 11.07 9.77 -34.54
CA ARG A 194 12.31 9.39 -35.23
C ARG A 194 12.95 8.18 -34.57
N LEU A 195 12.95 7.05 -35.29
CA LEU A 195 13.75 5.88 -34.95
C LEU A 195 14.95 5.85 -35.91
N TYR A 196 16.16 5.94 -35.37
CA TYR A 196 17.39 5.82 -36.16
C TYR A 196 17.76 4.36 -36.36
N LYS A 197 18.48 4.08 -37.46
CA LYS A 197 19.01 2.75 -37.75
C LYS A 197 19.97 2.29 -36.64
N PRO A 198 19.93 1.01 -36.24
CA PRO A 198 20.87 0.49 -35.26
C PRO A 198 22.32 0.74 -35.68
N GLY A 199 23.16 1.18 -34.74
CA GLY A 199 24.58 1.47 -34.99
C GLY A 199 24.88 2.83 -35.65
N PHE A 200 23.86 3.64 -35.98
CA PHE A 200 24.12 5.06 -36.27
C PHE A 200 24.56 5.74 -34.96
N ALA A 201 25.81 6.21 -34.92
CA ALA A 201 26.39 6.78 -33.71
C ALA A 201 26.00 8.24 -33.56
N HIS A 202 25.63 8.63 -32.34
CA HIS A 202 25.37 10.03 -32.03
C HIS A 202 26.69 10.79 -31.86
N THR A 203 27.09 11.58 -32.86
CA THR A 203 28.21 12.53 -32.75
C THR A 203 27.73 13.97 -32.96
N GLU A 204 28.24 14.91 -32.17
CA GLU A 204 27.82 16.33 -32.22
C GLU A 204 28.00 16.96 -33.62
N SER A 205 28.91 16.43 -34.43
CA SER A 205 29.19 16.91 -35.79
C SER A 205 28.33 16.29 -36.89
N ILE A 206 27.62 15.20 -36.62
CA ILE A 206 26.88 14.42 -37.64
C ILE A 206 25.41 14.20 -37.26
N CYS A 207 25.02 14.26 -35.98
CA CYS A 207 23.64 14.01 -35.56
C CYS A 207 22.70 15.20 -35.80
N ASP A 208 21.48 14.91 -36.26
CA ASP A 208 20.37 15.88 -36.41
C ASP A 208 19.19 15.61 -35.46
N CYS A 209 19.40 14.74 -34.48
CA CYS A 209 18.44 14.28 -33.48
C CYS A 209 17.79 15.40 -32.65
N LEU A 210 18.52 16.50 -32.42
CA LEU A 210 18.00 17.69 -31.73
C LEU A 210 17.46 18.77 -32.70
N GLN A 211 17.60 18.55 -34.01
CA GLN A 211 17.17 19.51 -35.01
C GLN A 211 15.67 19.39 -35.29
N ALA A 212 15.06 20.51 -35.66
CA ALA A 212 13.64 20.56 -35.98
C ALA A 212 13.29 19.59 -37.12
N GLU A 213 14.10 19.45 -38.15
CA GLU A 213 13.89 18.47 -39.22
C GLU A 213 15.13 17.59 -39.36
N SER A 214 14.94 16.35 -39.83
CA SER A 214 16.07 15.47 -40.07
C SER A 214 16.64 15.79 -41.45
N GLY A 215 17.91 16.21 -41.50
CA GLY A 215 18.68 16.32 -42.73
C GLY A 215 19.25 14.96 -43.19
N LEU A 216 19.07 13.91 -42.39
CA LEU A 216 19.59 12.56 -42.62
C LEU A 216 18.48 11.49 -42.74
N PRO A 217 17.49 11.64 -43.64
CA PRO A 217 16.38 10.69 -43.75
C PRO A 217 16.84 9.25 -44.07
N GLY A 218 18.00 9.09 -44.73
CA GLY A 218 18.60 7.77 -44.99
C GLY A 218 19.07 7.02 -43.74
N GLN A 219 19.21 7.69 -42.60
CA GLN A 219 19.57 7.09 -41.31
C GLN A 219 18.36 6.75 -40.44
N LEU A 220 17.16 7.16 -40.87
CA LEU A 220 15.92 6.80 -40.19
C LEU A 220 15.41 5.43 -40.64
N CYS A 221 14.81 4.69 -39.72
CA CYS A 221 14.04 3.50 -40.01
C CYS A 221 12.70 3.91 -40.62
N TRP A 222 12.43 3.42 -41.84
CA TRP A 222 11.14 3.61 -42.46
C TRP A 222 10.06 2.82 -41.69
N ARG A 223 8.92 3.46 -41.44
CA ARG A 223 7.77 2.87 -40.75
C ARG A 223 6.48 3.39 -41.36
N ASP A 224 5.56 2.47 -41.66
CA ASP A 224 4.24 2.81 -42.16
C ASP A 224 3.46 3.73 -41.22
N ARG A 225 2.60 4.57 -41.80
CA ARG A 225 1.62 5.31 -41.01
C ARG A 225 0.68 4.32 -40.34
N ARG A 226 0.38 4.55 -39.05
CA ARG A 226 -0.66 3.80 -38.35
C ARG A 226 -2.01 4.43 -38.62
N ASP A 227 -2.96 3.60 -39.01
CA ASP A 227 -4.37 3.94 -39.03
C ASP A 227 -4.97 3.76 -37.63
N GLY A 228 -6.05 4.50 -37.34
CA GLY A 228 -6.79 4.42 -36.08
C GLY A 228 -6.20 5.27 -34.95
N GLU A 229 -6.20 4.71 -33.75
CA GLU A 229 -5.79 5.42 -32.54
C GLU A 229 -4.30 5.84 -32.58
N PRO A 230 -4.00 7.07 -32.12
CA PRO A 230 -2.64 7.61 -32.13
C PRO A 230 -1.69 6.90 -31.17
N VAL A 231 -2.24 6.20 -30.16
CA VAL A 231 -1.55 5.52 -29.07
C VAL A 231 -2.01 4.07 -29.07
N ARG A 232 -1.06 3.12 -29.07
CA ARG A 232 -1.34 1.69 -28.87
C ARG A 232 -0.89 1.25 -27.49
N VAL A 233 -1.60 0.26 -26.96
CA VAL A 233 -1.28 -0.39 -25.69
C VAL A 233 -0.71 -1.77 -25.98
N PHE A 234 0.51 -2.00 -25.55
CA PHE A 234 1.20 -3.28 -25.66
C PHE A 234 1.20 -3.99 -24.31
N GLN A 235 1.17 -5.31 -24.34
CA GLN A 235 1.28 -6.15 -23.15
C GLN A 235 2.53 -7.03 -23.32
N GLY A 236 3.49 -6.91 -22.41
CA GLY A 236 4.72 -7.69 -22.56
C GLY A 236 5.78 -7.46 -21.50
N ALA A 237 6.96 -8.00 -21.77
CA ALA A 237 8.08 -7.91 -20.84
C ALA A 237 8.72 -6.52 -20.89
N ILE A 238 9.08 -6.01 -19.72
CA ILE A 238 9.79 -4.76 -19.52
C ILE A 238 11.17 -5.06 -18.95
N GLY A 239 12.22 -4.55 -19.59
CA GLY A 239 13.57 -4.59 -19.04
C GLY A 239 13.71 -3.56 -17.92
N SER A 240 14.02 -4.00 -16.71
CA SER A 240 14.17 -3.13 -15.53
C SER A 240 15.58 -3.26 -14.93
N ASP A 241 16.34 -2.17 -14.80
CA ASP A 241 17.61 -2.20 -14.06
C ASP A 241 18.09 -0.80 -13.67
N ASP A 242 19.10 -0.68 -12.80
CA ASP A 242 19.63 0.62 -12.34
C ASP A 242 20.47 1.36 -13.41
N VAL A 243 20.60 0.78 -14.61
CA VAL A 243 21.38 1.34 -15.72
C VAL A 243 20.44 1.87 -16.81
N VAL A 244 20.66 3.10 -17.25
CA VAL A 244 19.94 3.68 -18.40
C VAL A 244 20.40 3.00 -19.69
N MET A 245 19.47 2.40 -20.44
CA MET A 245 19.75 1.90 -21.78
C MET A 245 19.86 3.07 -22.78
N LYS A 246 21.05 3.27 -23.35
CA LYS A 246 21.33 4.28 -24.39
C LYS A 246 22.10 3.71 -25.57
N ASN A 247 22.11 2.39 -25.78
CA ASN A 247 22.86 1.77 -26.87
C ASN A 247 21.94 0.92 -27.72
N SER A 248 21.71 1.33 -28.98
CA SER A 248 20.74 0.68 -29.89
C SER A 248 21.07 -0.79 -30.14
N GLN A 249 22.33 -1.14 -30.33
CA GLN A 249 22.75 -2.52 -30.58
C GLN A 249 22.52 -3.42 -29.35
N THR A 250 22.83 -2.91 -28.16
CA THR A 250 22.63 -3.62 -26.89
C THR A 250 21.14 -3.77 -26.59
N ARG A 251 20.37 -2.69 -26.78
CA ARG A 251 18.91 -2.68 -26.70
C ARG A 251 18.32 -3.77 -27.59
N ASP A 252 18.69 -3.80 -28.87
CA ASP A 252 18.13 -4.75 -29.85
C ASP A 252 18.52 -6.20 -29.50
N ALA A 253 19.78 -6.43 -29.10
CA ALA A 253 20.25 -7.75 -28.68
C ALA A 253 19.50 -8.28 -27.44
N ILE A 254 19.26 -7.42 -26.45
CA ILE A 254 18.50 -7.80 -25.23
C ILE A 254 17.01 -7.96 -25.55
N ALA A 255 16.43 -7.05 -26.34
CA ALA A 255 15.04 -7.14 -26.77
C ALA A 255 14.77 -8.45 -27.52
N GLN A 256 15.69 -8.87 -28.40
CA GLN A 256 15.59 -10.14 -29.09
C GLN A 256 15.76 -11.34 -28.14
N ARG A 257 16.73 -11.28 -27.22
CA ARG A 257 17.04 -12.40 -26.31
C ARG A 257 15.97 -12.63 -25.24
N GLU A 258 15.46 -11.55 -24.66
CA GLU A 258 14.55 -11.58 -23.50
C GLU A 258 13.11 -11.23 -23.87
N ASN A 259 12.84 -10.91 -25.14
CA ASN A 259 11.52 -10.49 -25.65
C ASN A 259 10.94 -9.27 -24.89
N VAL A 260 11.80 -8.30 -24.55
CA VAL A 260 11.39 -7.05 -23.87
C VAL A 260 10.96 -5.98 -24.87
N LEU A 261 9.94 -5.21 -24.52
CA LEU A 261 9.32 -4.17 -25.36
C LEU A 261 9.81 -2.75 -25.02
N CYS A 262 10.30 -2.55 -23.79
CA CYS A 262 10.85 -1.28 -23.35
C CYS A 262 11.80 -1.47 -22.16
N PHE A 263 12.55 -0.41 -21.84
CA PHE A 263 13.53 -0.35 -20.76
C PHE A 263 13.22 0.80 -19.79
N GLU A 264 13.21 0.51 -18.50
CA GLU A 264 13.03 1.45 -17.38
C GLU A 264 13.90 1.02 -16.19
N MET A 265 13.82 1.71 -15.04
CA MET A 265 14.82 1.57 -13.98
C MET A 265 14.27 1.22 -12.59
N GLU A 266 12.96 1.00 -12.43
CA GLU A 266 12.35 1.01 -11.11
C GLU A 266 11.51 -0.22 -10.76
N ALA A 267 10.79 -0.81 -11.73
CA ALA A 267 9.77 -1.81 -11.46
C ALA A 267 10.30 -3.04 -10.70
N ASP A 268 11.51 -3.52 -11.04
CA ASP A 268 12.16 -4.67 -10.42
C ASP A 268 12.17 -4.62 -8.89
N GLY A 269 12.57 -3.47 -8.34
CA GLY A 269 12.69 -3.29 -6.89
C GLY A 269 11.35 -3.03 -6.20
N VAL A 270 10.43 -2.34 -6.87
CA VAL A 270 9.08 -2.13 -6.32
C VAL A 270 8.34 -3.47 -6.16
N MET A 271 8.53 -4.39 -7.11
CA MET A 271 7.93 -5.72 -7.07
C MET A 271 8.46 -6.62 -5.93
N ASP A 272 9.63 -6.31 -5.35
CA ASP A 272 10.12 -6.98 -4.14
C ASP A 272 9.38 -6.56 -2.87
N ILE A 273 8.79 -5.36 -2.89
CA ILE A 273 8.11 -4.79 -1.72
C ILE A 273 6.64 -5.17 -1.70
N MET A 274 5.97 -5.11 -2.85
CA MET A 274 4.54 -5.34 -2.92
C MET A 274 4.03 -5.65 -4.34
N PRO A 275 2.80 -6.19 -4.47
CA PRO A 275 2.19 -6.38 -5.77
C PRO A 275 2.18 -5.09 -6.59
N CYS A 276 2.65 -5.14 -7.83
CA CYS A 276 2.90 -3.97 -8.66
C CYS A 276 2.57 -4.27 -10.13
N LEU A 277 1.99 -3.29 -10.82
CA LEU A 277 1.87 -3.27 -12.28
C LEU A 277 2.62 -2.06 -12.85
N PRO A 278 3.67 -2.29 -13.66
CA PRO A 278 4.30 -1.23 -14.40
C PRO A 278 3.48 -0.79 -15.62
N VAL A 279 3.28 0.52 -15.76
CA VAL A 279 2.60 1.16 -16.89
C VAL A 279 3.55 2.20 -17.46
N ARG A 280 4.09 1.93 -18.65
CA ARG A 280 5.22 2.69 -19.20
C ARG A 280 4.89 3.34 -20.53
N GLY A 281 4.83 4.66 -20.55
CA GLY A 281 4.71 5.46 -21.76
C GLY A 281 6.06 5.61 -22.44
N ILE A 282 6.10 5.43 -23.76
CA ILE A 282 7.36 5.42 -24.49
C ILE A 282 7.79 6.84 -24.85
N SER A 283 8.90 7.30 -24.25
CA SER A 283 9.41 8.66 -24.44
C SER A 283 10.63 8.77 -25.35
N ASP A 284 11.33 7.66 -25.56
CA ASP A 284 12.51 7.58 -26.42
C ASP A 284 12.69 6.13 -26.90
N TYR A 285 13.73 5.86 -27.68
CA TYR A 285 14.02 4.52 -28.19
C TYR A 285 15.19 3.82 -27.49
N ALA A 286 15.52 4.21 -26.25
CA ALA A 286 16.59 3.58 -25.48
C ALA A 286 17.94 3.55 -26.25
N ASP A 287 18.23 4.61 -27.00
CA ASP A 287 19.49 4.80 -27.73
C ASP A 287 20.09 6.19 -27.49
N GLU A 288 21.19 6.47 -28.18
CA GLU A 288 21.95 7.70 -28.04
C GLU A 288 21.21 8.94 -28.57
N HIS A 289 20.11 8.77 -29.33
CA HIS A 289 19.33 9.86 -29.92
C HIS A 289 18.16 10.31 -29.03
N LYS A 290 18.10 9.81 -27.78
CA LYS A 290 17.10 10.20 -26.79
C LYS A 290 17.03 11.72 -26.61
N ASN A 291 15.81 12.26 -26.64
CA ASN A 291 15.49 13.63 -26.27
C ASN A 291 14.32 13.68 -25.27
N ASP A 292 14.00 14.88 -24.80
CA ASP A 292 13.00 15.08 -23.74
C ASP A 292 11.60 15.49 -24.26
N ASP A 293 11.45 15.70 -25.58
CA ASP A 293 10.23 16.26 -26.20
C ASP A 293 8.98 15.41 -25.92
N TRP A 294 9.13 14.10 -25.91
CA TRP A 294 8.02 13.15 -25.74
C TRP A 294 7.68 12.86 -24.30
N GLN A 295 8.48 13.29 -23.32
CA GLN A 295 8.36 12.78 -21.96
C GLN A 295 7.06 13.19 -21.26
N LEU A 296 6.58 14.42 -21.50
CA LEU A 296 5.30 14.87 -20.93
C LEU A 296 4.11 14.14 -21.55
N TYR A 297 4.11 14.01 -22.89
CA TYR A 297 3.05 13.28 -23.59
C TYR A 297 3.04 11.80 -23.22
N ALA A 298 4.21 11.15 -23.21
CA ALA A 298 4.34 9.74 -22.82
C ALA A 298 3.94 9.50 -21.35
N ALA A 299 4.30 10.42 -20.45
CA ALA A 299 3.83 10.35 -19.06
C ALA A 299 2.30 10.47 -18.97
N LEU A 300 1.69 11.34 -19.78
CA LEU A 300 0.23 11.48 -19.84
C LEU A 300 -0.44 10.22 -20.39
N THR A 301 0.05 9.65 -21.50
CA THR A 301 -0.56 8.44 -22.08
C THR A 301 -0.47 7.26 -21.12
N ALA A 302 0.66 7.11 -20.40
CA ALA A 302 0.82 6.13 -19.33
C ALA A 302 -0.17 6.35 -18.19
N ALA A 303 -0.32 7.59 -17.72
CA ALA A 303 -1.26 7.94 -16.66
C ALA A 303 -2.72 7.68 -17.07
N ILE A 304 -3.08 7.97 -18.32
CA ILE A 304 -4.41 7.68 -18.84
C ILE A 304 -4.65 6.18 -18.93
N CYS A 305 -3.68 5.39 -19.39
CA CYS A 305 -3.83 3.93 -19.40
C CYS A 305 -3.95 3.36 -17.98
N GLY A 306 -3.19 3.88 -17.01
CA GLY A 306 -3.34 3.53 -15.60
C GLY A 306 -4.73 3.86 -15.06
N ARG A 307 -5.25 5.06 -15.39
CA ARG A 307 -6.60 5.50 -15.04
C ARG A 307 -7.66 4.58 -15.63
N GLU A 308 -7.62 4.34 -16.94
CA GLU A 308 -8.59 3.50 -17.63
C GLU A 308 -8.52 2.04 -17.19
N LEU A 309 -7.34 1.52 -16.85
CA LEU A 309 -7.20 0.21 -16.24
C LEU A 309 -7.93 0.14 -14.90
N LEU A 310 -7.79 1.14 -14.03
CA LEU A 310 -8.53 1.20 -12.76
C LEU A 310 -10.05 1.27 -12.98
N LEU A 311 -10.51 2.03 -13.98
CA LEU A 311 -11.93 2.09 -14.35
C LEU A 311 -12.48 0.79 -14.91
N SER A 312 -11.61 -0.15 -15.30
CA SER A 312 -12.01 -1.47 -15.81
C SER A 312 -12.34 -2.47 -14.70
N ILE A 313 -12.02 -2.16 -13.44
CA ILE A 313 -12.24 -3.02 -12.28
C ILE A 313 -13.03 -2.29 -11.20
N SER A 314 -13.88 -3.00 -10.46
CA SER A 314 -14.62 -2.39 -9.33
C SER A 314 -13.82 -2.42 -8.04
N ARG A 315 -14.21 -1.62 -7.05
CA ARG A 315 -13.59 -1.67 -5.71
C ARG A 315 -13.67 -3.06 -5.08
N GLY A 316 -14.77 -3.79 -5.34
CA GLY A 316 -14.94 -5.15 -4.87
C GLY A 316 -13.90 -6.11 -5.43
N VAL A 317 -13.47 -5.91 -6.69
CA VAL A 317 -12.37 -6.67 -7.28
C VAL A 317 -11.06 -6.35 -6.58
N VAL A 318 -10.74 -5.06 -6.38
CA VAL A 318 -9.53 -4.60 -5.66
C VAL A 318 -9.45 -5.17 -4.24
N ALA A 319 -10.57 -5.24 -3.52
CA ALA A 319 -10.59 -5.76 -2.16
C ALA A 319 -10.14 -7.22 -2.04
N ARG A 320 -10.28 -8.02 -3.12
CA ARG A 320 -9.91 -9.45 -3.18
C ARG A 320 -8.41 -9.68 -3.41
N PHE A 321 -7.66 -8.65 -3.81
CA PHE A 321 -6.22 -8.79 -4.00
C PHE A 321 -5.57 -9.18 -2.66
N PRO A 322 -4.55 -10.06 -2.68
CA PRO A 322 -3.87 -10.50 -1.47
C PRO A 322 -3.32 -9.31 -0.66
N LEU A 323 -3.61 -9.29 0.64
CA LEU A 323 -3.01 -8.34 1.58
C LEU A 323 -2.02 -9.07 2.48
N THR A 324 -0.73 -8.85 2.24
CA THR A 324 0.34 -9.42 3.08
C THR A 324 0.74 -8.44 4.19
N LEU A 325 0.44 -8.75 5.45
CA LEU A 325 0.86 -7.94 6.58
C LEU A 325 2.10 -8.57 7.24
N THR A 326 3.25 -7.94 7.09
CA THR A 326 4.48 -8.33 7.80
C THR A 326 4.51 -7.69 9.18
N GLY A 327 5.22 -8.31 10.13
CA GLY A 327 5.38 -7.75 11.48
C GLY A 327 6.02 -6.35 11.45
N ASP A 328 7.07 -6.16 10.67
CA ASP A 328 7.72 -4.84 10.48
C ASP A 328 6.73 -3.76 10.02
N LEU A 329 5.86 -4.09 9.06
CA LEU A 329 4.88 -3.14 8.55
C LEU A 329 3.85 -2.75 9.63
N VAL A 330 3.40 -3.73 10.42
CA VAL A 330 2.50 -3.45 11.55
C VAL A 330 3.21 -2.55 12.55
N ASP A 331 4.44 -2.86 12.92
CA ASP A 331 5.22 -2.08 13.88
C ASP A 331 5.42 -0.64 13.40
N ARG A 332 5.82 -0.44 12.14
CA ARG A 332 6.00 0.89 11.54
C ARG A 332 4.69 1.67 11.47
N TYR A 333 3.57 1.04 11.08
CA TYR A 333 2.27 1.71 11.05
C TYR A 333 1.83 2.17 12.45
N MET A 334 2.00 1.30 13.45
CA MET A 334 1.61 1.57 14.83
C MET A 334 2.44 2.70 15.45
N LYS A 335 3.77 2.66 15.32
CA LYS A 335 4.67 3.70 15.84
C LYS A 335 4.60 5.02 15.07
N GLY A 336 4.16 4.97 13.82
CA GLY A 336 4.04 6.15 12.97
C GLY A 336 3.02 7.20 13.42
N ALA A 337 2.00 6.81 14.19
CA ALA A 337 0.94 7.72 14.68
C ALA A 337 1.46 8.96 15.43
N PHE A 338 2.70 8.92 15.88
CA PHE A 338 3.31 9.92 16.77
C PHE A 338 4.30 10.84 16.04
N SER A 339 4.49 10.64 14.74
CA SER A 339 5.32 11.50 13.91
C SER A 339 4.56 12.79 13.62
N ARG A 340 4.93 13.86 14.35
CA ARG A 340 4.38 15.24 14.29
C ARG A 340 3.61 15.51 12.99
N PRO A 341 2.28 15.77 13.04
CA PRO A 341 1.61 16.31 11.88
C PRO A 341 2.31 17.61 11.50
N ASN A 342 2.50 17.83 10.20
CA ASN A 342 2.92 19.14 9.67
C ASN A 342 2.05 20.24 10.32
N SER A 343 2.59 21.46 10.44
CA SER A 343 1.89 22.64 10.99
C SER A 343 0.38 22.59 10.71
N PHE A 344 -0.41 22.27 11.74
CA PHE A 344 -1.85 22.10 11.60
C PHE A 344 -2.51 23.49 11.54
N PRO A 345 -3.19 23.85 10.45
CA PRO A 345 -3.79 25.19 10.30
C PRO A 345 -5.15 25.34 11.00
N GLY A 346 -5.71 24.26 11.55
CA GLY A 346 -7.03 24.28 12.22
C GLY A 346 -6.96 24.54 13.73
N SER A 347 -8.12 24.48 14.38
CA SER A 347 -8.25 24.69 15.83
C SER A 347 -7.56 23.58 16.64
N GLU A 348 -7.28 23.87 17.90
CA GLU A 348 -6.75 22.89 18.86
C GLU A 348 -7.72 21.69 19.03
N THR A 349 -9.03 21.95 19.06
CA THR A 349 -10.06 20.89 19.15
C THR A 349 -10.03 19.94 17.94
N GLU A 350 -9.82 20.48 16.74
CA GLU A 350 -9.71 19.69 15.52
C GLU A 350 -8.42 18.87 15.51
N ARG A 351 -7.30 19.42 15.99
CA ARG A 351 -6.04 18.68 16.16
C ARG A 351 -6.22 17.48 17.10
N LEU A 352 -6.88 17.69 18.25
CA LEU A 352 -7.13 16.62 19.23
C LEU A 352 -8.08 15.55 18.68
N ARG A 353 -9.13 15.95 17.95
CA ARG A 353 -10.02 15.02 17.23
C ARG A 353 -9.25 14.16 16.24
N GLN A 354 -8.41 14.76 15.40
CA GLN A 354 -7.64 14.04 14.38
C GLN A 354 -6.65 13.05 15.01
N ASN A 355 -5.99 13.44 16.10
CA ASN A 355 -5.12 12.54 16.85
C ASN A 355 -5.89 11.34 17.40
N ARG A 356 -7.08 11.56 17.96
CA ARG A 356 -7.96 10.47 18.40
C ARG A 356 -8.33 9.57 17.23
N ASP A 357 -8.86 10.13 16.15
CA ASP A 357 -9.36 9.35 15.00
C ASP A 357 -8.24 8.50 14.40
N THR A 358 -7.02 9.04 14.33
CA THR A 358 -5.79 8.34 13.94
C THR A 358 -5.46 7.12 14.81
N LEU A 359 -5.66 7.21 16.13
CA LEU A 359 -5.48 6.11 17.08
C LEU A 359 -6.59 5.06 16.93
N ILE A 360 -7.82 5.50 16.68
CA ILE A 360 -8.97 4.61 16.47
C ILE A 360 -8.84 3.81 15.19
N GLU A 361 -8.38 4.44 14.10
CA GLU A 361 -8.08 3.74 12.85
C GLU A 361 -7.04 2.62 13.06
N ARG A 362 -6.01 2.87 13.87
CA ARG A 362 -4.99 1.86 14.20
C ARG A 362 -5.53 0.73 15.05
N ARG A 363 -6.36 1.02 16.05
CA ARG A 363 -7.09 -0.01 16.83
C ARG A 363 -7.92 -0.90 15.91
N ASP A 364 -8.70 -0.29 15.02
CA ASP A 364 -9.59 -0.99 14.12
C ASP A 364 -8.81 -1.81 13.08
N PHE A 365 -7.66 -1.31 12.61
CA PHE A 365 -6.69 -2.06 11.81
C PHE A 365 -6.23 -3.35 12.52
N LEU A 366 -5.81 -3.26 13.79
CA LEU A 366 -5.39 -4.44 14.56
C LEU A 366 -6.54 -5.45 14.73
N ARG A 367 -7.75 -4.94 15.04
CA ARG A 367 -8.95 -5.77 15.24
C ARG A 367 -9.36 -6.52 13.99
N GLU A 368 -9.36 -5.84 12.85
CA GLU A 368 -9.96 -6.35 11.62
C GLU A 368 -8.99 -7.14 10.76
N LEU A 369 -7.68 -6.88 10.85
CA LEU A 369 -6.70 -7.50 9.96
C LEU A 369 -5.65 -8.33 10.71
N VAL A 370 -5.11 -7.83 11.81
CA VAL A 370 -4.01 -8.52 12.53
C VAL A 370 -4.53 -9.68 13.37
N ILE A 371 -5.54 -9.45 14.22
CA ILE A 371 -6.10 -10.48 15.11
C ILE A 371 -6.65 -11.69 14.34
N PRO A 372 -7.46 -11.52 13.26
CA PRO A 372 -7.95 -12.66 12.50
C PRO A 372 -6.81 -13.49 11.89
N GLY A 373 -5.75 -12.84 11.40
CA GLY A 373 -4.55 -13.51 10.87
C GLY A 373 -3.83 -14.34 11.93
N ILE A 374 -3.64 -13.80 13.13
CA ILE A 374 -3.05 -14.55 14.26
C ILE A 374 -3.94 -15.75 14.64
N ARG A 375 -5.26 -15.54 14.76
CA ARG A 375 -6.21 -16.63 15.06
C ARG A 375 -6.21 -17.74 14.00
N GLN A 376 -6.03 -17.37 12.73
CA GLN A 376 -5.90 -18.35 11.65
C GLN A 376 -4.62 -19.17 11.83
N LYS A 377 -3.49 -18.53 12.13
CA LYS A 377 -2.21 -19.21 12.40
C LYS A 377 -2.25 -20.09 13.64
N GLN A 378 -2.94 -19.68 14.69
CA GLN A 378 -3.17 -20.52 15.90
C GLN A 378 -3.88 -21.84 15.57
N ARG A 379 -4.74 -21.87 14.55
CA ARG A 379 -5.42 -23.09 14.13
C ARG A 379 -4.52 -24.03 13.34
N THR A 380 -3.49 -23.50 12.69
CA THR A 380 -2.59 -24.27 11.80
C THR A 380 -1.26 -24.64 12.46
N LEU A 381 -0.77 -23.80 13.37
CA LEU A 381 0.49 -23.98 14.07
C LEU A 381 0.24 -24.54 15.48
N ARG A 382 1.25 -25.21 16.06
CA ARG A 382 1.22 -25.57 17.48
C ARG A 382 1.33 -24.30 18.33
N ASP A 383 0.63 -24.26 19.46
CA ASP A 383 0.62 -23.10 20.38
C ASP A 383 2.02 -22.62 20.81
N ASP A 384 3.01 -23.51 20.80
CA ASP A 384 4.41 -23.21 21.17
C ASP A 384 5.33 -22.79 20.00
N SER A 385 4.77 -22.50 18.82
CA SER A 385 5.54 -21.98 17.68
C SER A 385 6.20 -20.63 18.03
N PRO A 386 7.52 -20.47 17.80
CA PRO A 386 8.21 -19.19 17.95
C PRO A 386 7.54 -18.07 17.14
N GLU A 387 7.13 -18.36 15.91
CA GLU A 387 6.51 -17.42 15.00
C GLU A 387 5.19 -16.87 15.56
N LEU A 388 4.36 -17.76 16.12
CA LEU A 388 3.11 -17.37 16.74
C LEU A 388 3.33 -16.55 18.02
N ARG A 389 4.34 -16.91 18.83
CA ARG A 389 4.70 -16.12 20.03
C ARG A 389 5.12 -14.70 19.66
N ASP A 390 5.94 -14.55 18.63
CA ASP A 390 6.44 -13.24 18.18
C ASP A 390 5.30 -12.35 17.65
N GLU A 391 4.33 -12.93 16.93
CA GLU A 391 3.15 -12.19 16.47
C GLU A 391 2.22 -11.77 17.60
N VAL A 392 1.98 -12.66 18.58
CA VAL A 392 1.20 -12.33 19.77
C VAL A 392 1.90 -11.26 20.60
N GLN A 393 3.23 -11.30 20.72
CA GLN A 393 4.00 -10.28 21.43
C GLN A 393 3.92 -8.93 20.73
N ARG A 394 4.11 -8.87 19.40
CA ARG A 394 3.92 -7.63 18.63
C ARG A 394 2.52 -7.04 18.78
N LEU A 395 1.48 -7.87 18.79
CA LEU A 395 0.12 -7.39 19.04
C LEU A 395 -0.01 -6.77 20.43
N LYS A 396 0.59 -7.35 21.48
CA LYS A 396 0.60 -6.77 22.82
C LYS A 396 1.35 -5.45 22.86
N ASP A 397 2.49 -5.36 22.18
CA ASP A 397 3.29 -4.14 22.10
C ASP A 397 2.51 -3.03 21.38
N ALA A 398 1.84 -3.36 20.28
CA ALA A 398 0.95 -2.44 19.56
C ALA A 398 -0.25 -1.97 20.41
N GLN A 399 -0.86 -2.87 21.19
CA GLN A 399 -1.93 -2.52 22.14
C GLN A 399 -1.42 -1.59 23.24
N LYS A 400 -0.21 -1.83 23.75
CA LYS A 400 0.44 -0.98 24.75
C LYS A 400 0.66 0.43 24.22
N ILE A 401 1.21 0.57 23.01
CA ILE A 401 1.38 1.85 22.32
C ILE A 401 0.05 2.61 22.24
N LEU A 402 -1.03 1.97 21.75
CA LEU A 402 -2.34 2.62 21.66
C LEU A 402 -2.86 3.10 23.01
N LYS A 403 -2.69 2.28 24.06
CA LYS A 403 -3.15 2.63 25.40
C LYS A 403 -2.41 3.85 25.95
N GLU A 404 -1.08 3.86 25.84
CA GLU A 404 -0.24 4.97 26.31
C GLU A 404 -0.65 6.27 25.63
N HIS A 405 -0.83 6.27 24.32
CA HIS A 405 -1.15 7.51 23.59
C HIS A 405 -2.59 8.00 23.75
N LEU A 406 -3.56 7.12 23.96
CA LEU A 406 -4.90 7.56 24.34
C LEU A 406 -4.92 8.15 25.74
N GLN A 407 -4.08 7.64 26.65
CA GLN A 407 -3.91 8.23 27.97
C GLN A 407 -3.24 9.60 27.88
N ASP A 408 -2.18 9.76 27.09
CA ASP A 408 -1.55 11.05 26.83
C ASP A 408 -2.57 12.07 26.28
N LEU A 409 -3.40 11.66 25.32
CA LEU A 409 -4.44 12.51 24.75
C LEU A 409 -5.49 12.91 25.80
N LYS A 410 -5.83 12.00 26.71
CA LYS A 410 -6.76 12.26 27.81
C LYS A 410 -6.18 13.27 28.79
N ASP A 411 -4.89 13.17 29.08
CA ASP A 411 -4.20 14.10 29.97
C ASP A 411 -4.14 15.50 29.34
N ILE A 412 -3.80 15.60 28.05
CA ILE A 412 -3.86 16.87 27.29
C ILE A 412 -5.27 17.50 27.34
N LEU A 413 -6.31 16.69 27.17
CA LEU A 413 -7.72 17.14 27.28
C LEU A 413 -8.11 17.53 28.73
N ASN A 414 -7.43 17.05 29.75
CA ASN A 414 -7.71 17.50 31.11
C ASN A 414 -7.00 18.81 31.42
N ASP A 415 -5.85 19.07 30.80
CA ASP A 415 -5.05 20.29 31.01
C ASP A 415 -5.65 21.52 30.31
N HIS A 416 -6.39 21.34 29.20
CA HIS A 416 -7.07 22.41 28.48
C HIS A 416 -8.39 22.89 29.15
N CYS A 417 -8.28 23.41 30.37
CA CYS A 417 -9.40 23.99 31.13
C CYS A 417 -10.02 25.23 30.45
N ASP A 418 -9.26 25.90 29.58
CA ASP A 418 -9.67 27.03 28.76
C ASP A 418 -10.72 26.64 27.70
N LEU A 419 -10.66 25.43 27.16
CA LEU A 419 -11.65 24.92 26.21
C LEU A 419 -12.97 24.54 26.92
N ASP A 420 -12.89 23.98 28.13
CA ASP A 420 -14.06 23.69 28.97
C ASP A 420 -14.79 24.95 29.43
N SER A 421 -14.05 26.03 29.63
CA SER A 421 -14.57 27.34 30.04
C SER A 421 -14.75 28.30 28.86
N SER A 422 -14.59 27.84 27.62
CA SER A 422 -14.68 28.66 26.40
C SER A 422 -16.01 29.42 26.38
N PRO A 423 -16.05 30.73 26.03
CA PRO A 423 -17.29 31.48 25.97
C PRO A 423 -18.25 30.97 24.89
N ASP A 424 -17.73 30.30 23.86
CA ASP A 424 -18.52 29.70 22.78
C ASP A 424 -19.15 28.35 23.22
N PRO A 425 -20.49 28.23 23.29
CA PRO A 425 -21.17 26.98 23.64
C PRO A 425 -20.85 25.82 22.70
N ALA A 426 -20.64 26.06 21.41
CA ALA A 426 -20.38 25.01 20.43
C ALA A 426 -19.02 24.35 20.68
N ILE A 427 -18.00 25.14 21.02
CA ILE A 427 -16.67 24.65 21.39
C ILE A 427 -16.74 23.79 22.66
N ARG A 428 -17.49 24.24 23.68
CA ARG A 428 -17.66 23.48 24.93
C ARG A 428 -18.35 22.13 24.69
N GLU A 429 -19.42 22.10 23.90
CA GLU A 429 -20.13 20.85 23.56
C GLU A 429 -19.26 19.89 22.75
N GLU A 430 -18.54 20.41 21.74
CA GLU A 430 -17.60 19.63 20.94
C GLU A 430 -16.51 18.98 21.81
N TYR A 431 -15.97 19.75 22.74
CA TYR A 431 -14.92 19.34 23.66
C TYR A 431 -15.39 18.28 24.67
N GLN A 432 -16.58 18.45 25.26
CA GLN A 432 -17.17 17.48 26.18
C GLN A 432 -17.54 16.17 25.48
N SER A 433 -18.02 16.25 24.24
CA SER A 433 -18.23 15.08 23.39
C SER A 433 -16.91 14.33 23.15
N LEU A 434 -15.83 15.06 22.85
CA LEU A 434 -14.50 14.47 22.62
C LEU A 434 -13.97 13.75 23.87
N LYS A 435 -14.09 14.35 25.07
CA LYS A 435 -13.74 13.70 26.36
C LYS A 435 -14.51 12.40 26.58
N THR A 436 -15.81 12.43 26.37
CA THR A 436 -16.68 11.26 26.55
C THR A 436 -16.33 10.14 25.57
N GLN A 437 -16.05 10.48 24.32
CA GLN A 437 -15.65 9.53 23.28
C GLN A 437 -14.29 8.88 23.62
N LEU A 438 -13.30 9.68 24.04
CA LEU A 438 -11.97 9.18 24.40
C LEU A 438 -12.01 8.20 25.59
N GLN A 439 -12.84 8.47 26.60
CA GLN A 439 -13.01 7.56 27.73
C GLN A 439 -13.54 6.19 27.28
N ARG A 440 -14.52 6.17 26.36
CA ARG A 440 -15.04 4.91 25.77
C ARG A 440 -13.98 4.18 24.96
N ASP A 441 -13.14 4.90 24.23
CA ASP A 441 -12.09 4.31 23.41
C ASP A 441 -10.97 3.65 24.27
N LEU A 442 -10.62 4.27 25.40
CA LEU A 442 -9.72 3.68 26.40
C LEU A 442 -10.28 2.36 26.96
N GLU A 443 -11.55 2.36 27.39
CA GLU A 443 -12.24 1.16 27.88
C GLU A 443 -12.30 0.06 26.82
N ALA A 444 -12.53 0.44 25.55
CA ALA A 444 -12.56 -0.50 24.44
C ALA A 444 -11.20 -1.19 24.23
N ILE A 445 -10.08 -0.47 24.32
CA ILE A 445 -8.73 -1.05 24.19
C ILE A 445 -8.36 -1.94 25.37
N GLU A 446 -8.80 -1.60 26.58
CA GLU A 446 -8.62 -2.49 27.74
C GLU A 446 -9.39 -3.80 27.58
N SER A 447 -10.62 -3.74 27.04
CA SER A 447 -11.38 -4.95 26.70
C SER A 447 -10.69 -5.79 25.61
N PHE A 448 -9.99 -5.15 24.67
CA PHE A 448 -9.27 -5.76 23.57
C PHE A 448 -8.04 -6.58 24.03
N ALA A 449 -7.41 -6.17 25.14
CA ALA A 449 -6.29 -6.89 25.76
C ALA A 449 -6.71 -8.24 26.38
N SER A 450 -7.99 -8.41 26.76
CA SER A 450 -8.49 -9.70 27.27
C SER A 450 -8.47 -10.79 26.19
N ILE A 451 -8.69 -10.43 24.92
CA ILE A 451 -8.81 -11.38 23.81
C ILE A 451 -7.48 -12.11 23.50
N THR A 452 -6.34 -11.53 23.84
CA THR A 452 -4.99 -12.06 23.56
C THR A 452 -4.43 -12.93 24.69
N GLY A 453 -5.14 -13.06 25.82
CA GLY A 453 -4.68 -13.75 27.02
C GLY A 453 -5.29 -15.12 27.29
N GLY A 454 -4.85 -16.19 26.61
CA GLY A 454 -5.02 -17.58 27.05
C GLY A 454 -6.44 -18.17 26.97
N THR A 455 -6.56 -19.27 26.22
CA THR A 455 -7.80 -19.94 25.80
C THR A 455 -8.77 -20.29 26.94
N LEU A 456 -8.29 -20.70 28.12
CA LEU A 456 -9.17 -21.06 29.25
C LEU A 456 -9.64 -19.86 30.08
N LYS A 457 -8.76 -18.90 30.37
CA LYS A 457 -9.12 -17.73 31.18
C LYS A 457 -10.12 -16.86 30.43
N ASN A 458 -9.97 -16.76 29.11
CA ASN A 458 -10.86 -16.04 28.23
C ASN A 458 -12.23 -16.67 28.08
N THR A 459 -12.30 -18.00 28.00
CA THR A 459 -13.60 -18.72 28.01
C THR A 459 -14.32 -18.50 29.34
N GLY A 460 -13.57 -18.51 30.45
CA GLY A 460 -14.09 -18.18 31.78
C GLY A 460 -14.66 -16.77 31.84
N HIS A 461 -13.87 -15.75 31.51
CA HIS A 461 -14.30 -14.34 31.52
C HIS A 461 -15.47 -14.06 30.57
N MET A 462 -15.50 -14.69 29.38
CA MET A 462 -16.60 -14.56 28.43
C MET A 462 -17.92 -15.13 28.99
N LEU A 463 -17.87 -16.29 29.65
CA LEU A 463 -19.02 -16.88 30.33
C LEU A 463 -19.50 -16.04 31.50
N THR A 464 -18.58 -15.44 32.28
CA THR A 464 -18.92 -14.50 33.36
C THR A 464 -19.57 -13.22 32.83
N HIS A 465 -19.12 -12.72 31.68
CA HIS A 465 -19.68 -11.53 31.05
C HIS A 465 -21.07 -11.80 30.45
N LEU A 466 -21.23 -12.91 29.71
CA LEU A 466 -22.53 -13.35 29.18
C LEU A 466 -23.53 -13.65 30.29
N SER A 467 -23.08 -14.16 31.44
CA SER A 467 -23.93 -14.33 32.62
C SER A 467 -24.55 -13.03 33.11
N LYS A 468 -23.77 -11.94 33.17
CA LYS A 468 -24.27 -10.62 33.61
C LYS A 468 -25.32 -10.07 32.64
N VAL A 469 -25.11 -10.27 31.35
CA VAL A 469 -26.05 -9.86 30.29
C VAL A 469 -27.32 -10.71 30.31
N CYS A 470 -27.20 -12.03 30.48
CA CYS A 470 -28.32 -12.97 30.44
C CYS A 470 -28.96 -13.25 31.81
N LYS A 471 -28.49 -12.60 32.89
CA LYS A 471 -28.86 -12.88 34.30
C LYS A 471 -28.83 -14.37 34.66
N ASN A 472 -27.88 -15.13 34.10
CA ASN A 472 -27.79 -16.58 34.29
C ASN A 472 -26.69 -16.93 35.30
N GLN A 473 -27.09 -17.36 36.49
CA GLN A 473 -26.18 -17.63 37.60
C GLN A 473 -25.30 -18.88 37.37
N SER A 474 -25.79 -19.87 36.63
CA SER A 474 -25.03 -21.09 36.28
C SER A 474 -23.88 -20.79 35.32
N MET A 475 -24.08 -19.83 34.39
CA MET A 475 -23.01 -19.36 33.51
C MET A 475 -21.94 -18.56 34.28
N ASN A 476 -22.34 -17.82 35.33
CA ASN A 476 -21.41 -17.11 36.20
C ASN A 476 -20.46 -18.09 36.88
N VAL A 477 -21.05 -19.12 37.50
CA VAL A 477 -20.33 -20.19 38.21
C VAL A 477 -19.40 -20.93 37.26
N ALA A 478 -19.88 -21.33 36.07
CA ALA A 478 -19.05 -21.98 35.07
C ALA A 478 -17.86 -21.10 34.66
N GLY A 479 -18.09 -19.79 34.46
CA GLY A 479 -17.04 -18.84 34.15
C GLY A 479 -15.98 -18.73 35.26
N THR A 480 -16.42 -18.61 36.52
CA THR A 480 -15.52 -18.53 37.69
C THR A 480 -14.70 -19.80 37.86
N VAL A 481 -15.31 -20.98 37.73
CA VAL A 481 -14.61 -22.28 37.81
C VAL A 481 -13.54 -22.40 36.74
N PHE A 482 -13.82 -21.97 35.50
CA PHE A 482 -12.84 -21.97 34.40
C PHE A 482 -11.64 -21.05 34.68
N VAL A 483 -11.87 -19.85 35.22
CA VAL A 483 -10.79 -18.91 35.60
C VAL A 483 -9.94 -19.48 36.74
N SER A 484 -10.56 -20.08 37.74
CA SER A 484 -9.86 -20.66 38.89
C SER A 484 -9.02 -21.87 38.49
N ILE A 485 -9.53 -22.78 37.65
CA ILE A 485 -8.77 -23.92 37.10
C ILE A 485 -7.57 -23.44 36.28
N SER A 486 -7.76 -22.43 35.42
CA SER A 486 -6.66 -21.84 34.65
C SER A 486 -5.55 -21.28 35.54
N THR A 487 -5.94 -20.62 36.64
CA THR A 487 -5.00 -20.02 37.60
C THR A 487 -4.28 -21.09 38.41
N LEU A 488 -4.99 -22.13 38.84
CA LEU A 488 -4.43 -23.29 39.54
C LEU A 488 -3.41 -24.01 38.65
N LEU A 489 -3.79 -24.36 37.41
CA LEU A 489 -2.92 -25.03 36.44
C LEU A 489 -1.66 -24.21 36.15
N GLY A 490 -1.78 -22.90 35.97
CA GLY A 490 -0.65 -22.00 35.77
C GLY A 490 0.30 -21.94 36.96
N ARG A 491 -0.23 -21.88 38.19
CA ARG A 491 0.58 -21.91 39.43
C ARG A 491 1.28 -23.27 39.60
N THR A 492 0.58 -24.37 39.36
CA THR A 492 1.16 -25.72 39.47
C THR A 492 2.22 -26.00 38.39
N MET A 493 2.04 -25.51 37.16
CA MET A 493 3.06 -25.62 36.12
C MET A 493 4.32 -24.80 36.44
N ASN A 494 4.15 -23.60 37.01
CA ASN A 494 5.29 -22.79 37.46
C ASN A 494 6.03 -23.44 38.63
N LEU A 495 5.29 -23.98 39.62
CA LEU A 495 5.87 -24.75 40.73
C LEU A 495 6.57 -26.03 40.25
N TRP A 496 6.03 -26.70 39.24
CA TRP A 496 6.63 -27.89 38.64
C TRP A 496 7.93 -27.57 37.90
N ARG A 497 7.98 -26.49 37.12
CA ARG A 497 9.21 -26.02 36.45
C ARG A 497 10.35 -25.73 37.44
N SER A 498 10.01 -25.38 38.68
CA SER A 498 10.97 -25.21 39.79
C SER A 498 11.23 -26.47 40.62
N SER A 499 10.62 -27.61 40.29
CA SER A 499 10.74 -28.88 41.04
C SER A 499 11.49 -29.96 40.23
N ARG A 500 12.09 -30.95 40.91
CA ARG A 500 12.75 -32.12 40.28
C ARG A 500 11.78 -33.30 40.02
N LEU A 501 10.47 -33.06 40.04
CA LEU A 501 9.48 -34.14 39.94
C LEU A 501 9.23 -34.55 38.48
N PRO A 502 9.11 -35.87 38.19
CA PRO A 502 8.82 -36.34 36.84
C PRO A 502 7.39 -35.95 36.40
N PRO A 503 7.15 -35.72 35.09
CA PRO A 503 5.87 -35.27 34.55
C PRO A 503 4.68 -36.15 34.95
N GLU A 504 4.87 -37.47 35.08
CA GLU A 504 3.80 -38.42 35.41
C GLU A 504 3.25 -38.19 36.83
N ALA A 505 4.12 -37.87 37.80
CA ALA A 505 3.71 -37.62 39.19
C ALA A 505 2.85 -36.35 39.32
N MET A 506 3.13 -35.33 38.51
CA MET A 506 2.31 -34.13 38.44
C MET A 506 0.95 -34.42 37.79
N TRP A 507 0.93 -35.22 36.71
CA TRP A 507 -0.32 -35.59 36.05
C TRP A 507 -1.24 -36.40 36.97
N GLU A 508 -0.69 -37.33 37.75
CA GLU A 508 -1.45 -38.06 38.78
C GLU A 508 -1.97 -37.13 39.88
N TRP A 509 -1.15 -36.19 40.36
CA TRP A 509 -1.56 -35.23 41.39
C TRP A 509 -2.70 -34.33 40.92
N VAL A 510 -2.59 -33.74 39.72
CA VAL A 510 -3.62 -32.91 39.10
C VAL A 510 -4.89 -33.73 38.82
N SER A 511 -4.75 -34.96 38.33
CA SER A 511 -5.87 -35.87 38.08
C SER A 511 -6.59 -36.29 39.37
N SER A 512 -5.87 -36.49 40.48
CA SER A 512 -6.49 -36.83 41.77
C SER A 512 -7.27 -35.65 42.35
N LYS A 513 -6.77 -34.42 42.20
CA LYS A 513 -7.43 -33.20 42.67
C LYS A 513 -8.65 -32.86 41.82
N THR A 514 -8.57 -33.03 40.51
CA THR A 514 -9.70 -32.82 39.59
C THR A 514 -10.77 -33.91 39.69
N ARG A 515 -10.44 -35.17 40.03
CA ARG A 515 -11.44 -36.21 40.32
C ARG A 515 -12.26 -35.92 41.58
N ARG A 516 -11.69 -35.30 42.62
CA ARG A 516 -12.45 -34.90 43.82
C ARG A 516 -13.54 -33.89 43.51
N ILE A 517 -13.31 -32.99 42.55
CA ILE A 517 -14.30 -32.00 42.09
C ILE A 517 -15.49 -32.67 41.38
N ARG A 518 -15.29 -33.83 40.75
CA ARG A 518 -16.34 -34.56 40.01
C ARG A 518 -17.29 -35.35 40.92
N GLY A 519 -16.94 -35.57 42.19
CA GLY A 519 -17.69 -36.38 43.15
C GLY A 519 -18.53 -35.59 44.17
N SER A 520 -18.21 -34.32 44.41
CA SER A 520 -19.00 -33.42 45.25
C SER A 520 -20.12 -32.82 44.40
N GLY A 521 -21.32 -33.38 44.47
CA GLY A 521 -22.51 -32.85 43.77
C GLY A 521 -22.95 -31.44 44.23
N ASP A 522 -22.13 -30.74 45.01
CA ASP A 522 -22.37 -29.40 45.52
C ASP A 522 -21.31 -28.41 44.99
N VAL A 523 -21.81 -27.33 44.39
CA VAL A 523 -21.04 -26.31 43.67
C VAL A 523 -20.19 -25.47 44.62
N THR A 524 -20.63 -25.32 45.87
CA THR A 524 -19.95 -24.56 46.93
C THR A 524 -18.70 -25.26 47.47
N GLU A 525 -18.68 -26.60 47.55
CA GLU A 525 -17.48 -27.36 47.93
C GLU A 525 -16.39 -27.29 46.86
N SER A 526 -16.78 -27.24 45.59
CA SER A 526 -15.86 -27.18 44.45
C SER A 526 -15.02 -25.89 44.43
N ILE A 527 -15.53 -24.79 44.99
CA ILE A 527 -14.82 -23.51 45.11
C ILE A 527 -13.80 -23.53 46.25
N HIS A 528 -14.05 -24.29 47.33
CA HIS A 528 -13.11 -24.43 48.45
C HIS A 528 -11.98 -25.43 48.18
N LEU A 529 -12.16 -26.35 47.22
CA LEU A 529 -11.17 -27.37 46.84
C LEU A 529 -10.10 -26.88 45.85
N VAL A 530 -10.38 -25.79 45.12
CA VAL A 530 -9.44 -25.06 44.25
C VAL A 530 -8.66 -24.05 45.07
#